data_AF-A0A2N5SJP1-F1
#
_entry.id   AF-A0A2N5SJP1-F1
#
_cell.length_a   1.000
_cell.length_b   1.000
_cell.length_c   1.000
_cell.angle_alpha   90.00
_cell.angle_beta   90.00
_cell.angle_gamma   90.00
#
_symmetry.space_group_name_H-M   'P 1'
#
loop_
_entity.id
_entity.type
_entity.pdbx_description
1 polymer ?
#
loop_
_entity_poly.entity_id
_entity_poly.type
_entity_poly.pdbx_seq_one_letter_code
_entity_poly.pdbx_strand_id
1 'polypeptide(L)'
;MEKEDKSFDVYVEKQDANGNVQWFATVPNDHTFAANHKRQLESDEIFKSFVTASSRVADNRKILCCLVQKDPCVIAERESAHSQLRVAHGGPLPPQEPPPPKPTEGSISAEAHYKLIKHLFAATDPCERLTGSHELHVFINPKNNNEYFPLTMARANAWAEAIKNNPNEVTISTPPDSPMFRF
;
A
#
# COMPACT_ATOMS: atom_id res chain seq x y z
N MET A 1 -26.33 -0.30 -5.19
CA MET A 1 -25.26 -1.17 -5.72
C MET A 1 -25.11 -1.04 -7.23
N GLU A 2 -26.15 -1.20 -8.05
CA GLU A 2 -26.02 -1.20 -9.53
C GLU A 2 -25.51 0.11 -10.21
N LYS A 3 -25.52 1.25 -9.51
CA LYS A 3 -24.99 2.52 -10.07
C LYS A 3 -23.48 2.68 -9.92
N GLU A 4 -22.89 2.04 -8.91
CA GLU A 4 -21.44 2.11 -8.68
C GLU A 4 -20.70 1.22 -9.68
N ASP A 5 -21.21 0.01 -9.95
CA ASP A 5 -20.57 -0.92 -10.90
C ASP A 5 -20.42 -0.33 -12.31
N LYS A 6 -21.46 0.34 -12.82
CA LYS A 6 -21.40 1.02 -14.13
C LYS A 6 -20.38 2.16 -14.18
N SER A 7 -20.12 2.82 -13.06
CA SER A 7 -19.10 3.87 -12.96
C SER A 7 -17.69 3.28 -13.04
N PHE A 8 -17.50 2.08 -12.51
CA PHE A 8 -16.21 1.39 -12.55
C PHE A 8 -15.87 0.89 -13.94
N ASP A 9 -16.83 0.33 -14.68
CA ASP A 9 -16.61 -0.15 -16.05
C ASP A 9 -16.09 0.97 -16.96
N VAL A 10 -16.77 2.12 -16.96
CA VAL A 10 -16.38 3.31 -17.75
C VAL A 10 -15.00 3.82 -17.34
N TYR A 11 -14.67 3.77 -16.05
CA TYR A 11 -13.35 4.18 -15.57
C TYR A 11 -12.26 3.24 -16.08
N VAL A 12 -12.45 1.93 -15.98
CA VAL A 12 -11.48 0.92 -16.40
C VAL A 12 -11.22 1.00 -17.91
N GLU A 13 -12.27 1.12 -18.73
CA GLU A 13 -12.15 1.31 -20.18
C GLU A 13 -11.33 2.56 -20.52
N LYS A 14 -11.54 3.67 -19.80
CA LYS A 14 -10.76 4.90 -20.00
C LYS A 14 -9.30 4.71 -19.63
N GLN A 15 -8.99 3.96 -18.57
CA GLN A 15 -7.59 3.69 -18.19
C GLN A 15 -6.87 2.81 -19.21
N ASP A 16 -7.57 1.81 -19.75
CA ASP A 16 -7.06 0.94 -20.81
C ASP A 16 -6.81 1.73 -22.12
N ALA A 17 -7.80 2.51 -22.57
CA ALA A 17 -7.70 3.35 -23.77
C ALA A 17 -6.58 4.41 -23.67
N ASN A 18 -6.30 4.92 -22.47
CA ASN A 18 -5.22 5.87 -22.22
C ASN A 18 -3.83 5.20 -22.12
N GLY A 19 -3.76 3.87 -22.20
CA GLY A 19 -2.53 3.10 -22.01
C GLY A 19 -1.95 3.28 -20.60
N ASN A 20 -2.80 3.52 -19.60
CA ASN A 20 -2.39 3.61 -18.20
C ASN A 20 -2.33 2.23 -17.54
N VAL A 21 -2.97 1.25 -18.17
CA VAL A 21 -3.03 -0.13 -17.74
C VAL A 21 -2.55 -1.00 -18.91
N GLN A 22 -1.71 -1.99 -18.63
CA GLN A 22 -1.16 -2.89 -19.64
C GLN A 22 -1.12 -4.32 -19.10
N TRP A 23 -1.60 -5.26 -19.90
CA TRP A 23 -1.56 -6.68 -19.58
C TRP A 23 -0.36 -7.35 -20.26
N PHE A 24 0.35 -8.17 -19.50
CA PHE A 24 1.48 -8.95 -20.00
C PHE A 24 1.30 -10.44 -19.67
N ALA A 25 1.67 -11.30 -20.60
CA ALA A 25 1.62 -12.74 -20.42
C ALA A 25 2.96 -13.42 -20.70
N THR A 26 3.21 -14.47 -19.93
CA THR A 26 4.31 -15.41 -20.12
C THR A 26 3.78 -16.83 -20.08
N VAL A 27 4.10 -17.61 -21.11
CA VAL A 27 3.75 -19.03 -21.24
C VAL A 27 5.05 -19.85 -21.31
N PRO A 28 5.25 -20.83 -20.42
CA PRO A 28 6.43 -21.68 -20.45
C PRO A 28 6.58 -22.45 -21.77
N ASN A 29 7.80 -22.49 -22.31
CA ASN A 29 8.16 -23.17 -23.56
C ASN A 29 7.41 -22.69 -24.81
N ASP A 30 6.66 -21.60 -24.73
CA ASP A 30 6.12 -20.95 -25.92
C ASP A 30 7.13 -19.92 -26.44
N HIS A 31 7.40 -19.94 -27.73
CA HIS A 31 8.34 -19.05 -28.40
C HIS A 31 7.86 -17.59 -28.46
N THR A 32 6.54 -17.36 -28.54
CA THR A 32 5.93 -16.03 -28.66
C THR A 32 5.72 -15.38 -27.29
N PHE A 33 5.41 -16.20 -26.28
CA PHE A 33 5.16 -15.78 -24.90
C PHE A 33 6.28 -16.21 -23.92
N ALA A 34 7.50 -16.43 -24.41
CA ALA A 34 8.60 -16.90 -23.57
C ALA A 34 8.90 -15.94 -22.40
N ALA A 35 9.43 -16.47 -21.29
CA ALA A 35 9.69 -15.68 -20.07
C ALA A 35 10.55 -14.42 -20.25
N ASN A 36 11.45 -14.43 -21.23
CA ASN A 36 12.32 -13.30 -21.53
C ASN A 36 11.62 -12.20 -22.36
N HIS A 37 10.45 -12.50 -22.92
CA HIS A 37 9.78 -11.65 -23.91
C HIS A 37 8.47 -11.03 -23.43
N LYS A 38 8.05 -11.27 -22.16
CA LYS A 38 6.83 -10.75 -21.49
C LYS A 38 5.89 -10.06 -22.49
N ARG A 39 5.07 -10.85 -23.19
CA ARG A 39 4.34 -10.34 -24.36
C ARG A 39 3.15 -9.51 -23.87
N GLN A 40 3.02 -8.29 -24.38
CA GLN A 40 1.86 -7.45 -24.10
C GLN A 40 0.62 -8.02 -24.80
N LEU A 41 -0.51 -8.06 -24.09
CA LEU A 41 -1.82 -8.47 -24.62
C LEU A 41 -2.56 -7.23 -25.13
N GLU A 42 -2.06 -6.65 -26.21
CA GLU A 42 -2.52 -5.37 -26.77
C GLU A 42 -3.64 -5.49 -27.82
N SER A 43 -3.99 -6.73 -28.22
CA SER A 43 -5.02 -6.97 -29.21
C SER A 43 -5.72 -8.31 -28.99
N ASP A 44 -6.96 -8.41 -29.50
CA ASP A 44 -7.74 -9.66 -29.50
C ASP A 44 -7.01 -10.82 -30.17
N GLU A 45 -6.23 -10.54 -31.21
CA GLU A 45 -5.46 -11.55 -31.94
C GLU A 45 -4.33 -12.12 -31.08
N ILE A 46 -3.60 -11.26 -30.37
CA ILE A 46 -2.56 -11.67 -29.43
C ILE A 46 -3.18 -12.40 -28.24
N PHE A 47 -4.32 -11.95 -27.75
CA PHE A 47 -5.05 -12.63 -26.68
C PHE A 47 -5.50 -14.04 -27.08
N LYS A 48 -6.05 -14.21 -28.29
CA LYS A 48 -6.41 -15.53 -28.84
C LYS A 48 -5.18 -16.44 -28.99
N SER A 49 -4.05 -15.87 -29.42
CA SER A 49 -2.78 -16.60 -29.51
C SER A 49 -2.29 -17.04 -28.12
N PHE A 50 -2.44 -16.19 -27.10
CA PHE A 50 -2.15 -16.51 -25.71
C PHE A 50 -3.02 -17.66 -25.19
N VAL A 51 -4.34 -17.61 -25.39
CA VAL A 51 -5.27 -18.68 -24.99
C VAL A 51 -4.92 -20.01 -25.68
N THR A 52 -4.52 -19.95 -26.94
CA THR A 52 -4.09 -21.14 -27.69
C THR A 52 -2.78 -21.70 -27.13
N ALA A 53 -1.80 -20.84 -26.82
CA ALA A 53 -0.52 -21.24 -26.25
C ALA A 53 -0.68 -21.82 -24.83
N SER A 54 -1.52 -21.21 -24.00
CA SER A 54 -1.77 -21.65 -22.62
C SER A 54 -2.45 -23.01 -22.55
N SER A 55 -3.34 -23.33 -23.50
CA SER A 55 -4.00 -24.64 -23.58
C SER A 55 -3.04 -25.83 -23.80
N ARG A 56 -1.81 -25.55 -24.27
CA ARG A 56 -0.78 -26.57 -24.56
C ARG A 56 0.15 -26.82 -23.39
N VAL A 57 0.01 -26.08 -22.29
CA VAL A 57 0.87 -26.17 -21.11
C VAL A 57 0.41 -27.31 -20.22
N ALA A 58 1.34 -28.15 -19.77
CA ALA A 58 1.04 -29.19 -18.80
C ALA A 58 0.64 -28.59 -17.43
N ASP A 59 -0.29 -29.24 -16.72
CA ASP A 59 -0.87 -28.77 -15.45
C ASP A 59 0.16 -28.46 -14.35
N ASN A 60 1.37 -29.03 -14.44
CA ASN A 60 2.45 -28.79 -13.49
C ASN A 60 3.26 -27.50 -13.76
N ARG A 61 2.88 -26.70 -14.76
CA ARG A 61 3.60 -25.48 -15.15
C ARG A 61 2.71 -24.24 -15.01
N LYS A 62 3.33 -23.16 -14.54
CA LYS A 62 2.65 -21.89 -14.28
C LYS A 62 2.73 -20.97 -15.48
N ILE A 63 1.58 -20.55 -15.97
CA ILE A 63 1.44 -19.40 -16.87
C ILE A 63 1.36 -18.15 -15.99
N LEU A 64 2.05 -17.08 -16.38
CA LEU A 64 2.03 -15.82 -15.66
C LEU A 64 1.26 -14.78 -16.46
N CYS A 65 0.32 -14.10 -15.82
CA CYS A 65 -0.37 -12.93 -16.34
C CYS A 65 -0.18 -11.78 -15.34
N CYS A 66 0.26 -10.62 -15.81
CA CYS A 66 0.55 -9.46 -14.98
C CYS A 66 -0.19 -8.24 -15.50
N LEU A 67 -0.83 -7.53 -14.59
CA LEU A 67 -1.35 -6.19 -14.82
C LEU A 67 -0.30 -5.17 -14.36
N VAL A 68 0.11 -4.31 -15.27
CA VAL A 68 0.97 -3.16 -14.95
C VAL A 68 0.13 -1.91 -15.05
N GLN A 69 0.02 -1.19 -13.95
CA GLN A 69 -0.63 0.12 -13.88
C GLN A 69 0.45 1.20 -13.72
N LYS A 70 0.36 2.27 -14.51
CA LYS A 70 1.19 3.47 -14.29
C LYS A 70 0.86 4.09 -12.94
N ASP A 71 1.84 4.76 -12.34
CA ASP A 71 1.69 5.39 -11.03
C ASP A 71 0.43 6.30 -11.01
N PRO A 72 -0.56 6.01 -10.13
CA PRO A 72 -1.77 6.80 -10.02
C PRO A 72 -1.52 8.28 -9.75
N CYS A 73 -0.47 8.62 -8.98
CA CYS A 73 -0.10 10.01 -8.71
C CYS A 73 0.33 10.72 -10.00
N VAL A 74 1.17 10.06 -10.80
CA VAL A 74 1.61 10.60 -12.10
C VAL A 74 0.44 10.77 -13.07
N ILE A 75 -0.53 9.86 -13.04
CA ILE A 75 -1.76 9.98 -13.84
C ILE A 75 -2.58 11.19 -13.39
N ALA A 76 -2.81 11.35 -12.08
CA ALA A 76 -3.58 12.46 -11.51
C ALA A 76 -2.90 13.82 -11.77
N GLU A 77 -1.58 13.90 -11.59
CA GLU A 77 -0.78 15.10 -11.90
C GLU A 77 -0.91 15.50 -13.37
N ARG A 78 -0.78 14.54 -14.29
CA ARG A 78 -0.96 14.78 -15.73
C ARG A 78 -2.36 15.26 -16.08
N GLU A 79 -3.40 14.64 -15.51
CA GLU A 79 -4.80 15.06 -15.74
C GLU A 79 -5.06 16.47 -15.20
N SER A 80 -4.52 16.80 -14.02
CA SER A 80 -4.58 18.14 -13.43
C SER A 80 -3.85 19.18 -14.30
N ALA A 81 -2.62 18.89 -14.75
CA ALA A 81 -1.86 19.78 -15.62
C ALA A 81 -2.58 20.04 -16.96
N HIS A 82 -3.14 19.00 -17.57
CA HIS A 82 -3.92 19.11 -18.81
C HIS A 82 -5.21 19.92 -18.60
N SER A 83 -5.87 19.72 -17.47
CA SER A 83 -7.04 20.50 -17.05
C SER A 83 -6.72 22.00 -16.91
N GLN A 84 -5.64 22.33 -16.21
CA GLN A 84 -5.17 23.72 -16.05
C GLN A 84 -4.80 24.36 -17.39
N LEU A 85 -4.15 23.62 -18.28
CA LEU A 85 -3.82 24.08 -19.63
C LEU A 85 -5.08 24.46 -20.41
N ARG A 86 -6.13 23.63 -20.36
CA ARG A 86 -7.41 23.90 -21.04
C ARG A 86 -8.08 25.17 -20.53
N VAL A 87 -8.04 25.40 -19.22
CA VAL A 87 -8.57 26.64 -18.61
C VAL A 87 -7.79 27.86 -19.09
N ALA A 88 -6.45 27.77 -19.14
CA ALA A 88 -5.61 28.87 -19.62
C ALA A 88 -5.87 29.25 -21.09
N HIS A 89 -6.38 28.31 -21.91
CA HIS A 89 -6.70 28.55 -23.32
C HIS A 89 -8.18 28.94 -23.55
N GLY A 90 -8.88 29.40 -22.50
CA GLY A 90 -10.27 29.86 -22.60
C GLY A 90 -11.29 28.73 -22.74
N GLY A 91 -10.90 27.49 -22.46
CA GLY A 91 -11.81 26.35 -22.40
C GLY A 91 -12.77 26.45 -21.19
N PRO A 92 -13.90 25.72 -21.23
CA PRO A 92 -14.80 25.62 -20.08
C PRO A 92 -14.03 25.14 -18.84
N LEU A 93 -14.40 25.68 -17.67
CA LEU A 93 -13.93 25.12 -16.41
C LEU A 93 -14.30 23.63 -16.38
N PRO A 94 -13.35 22.74 -16.04
CA PRO A 94 -13.67 21.34 -15.77
C PRO A 94 -14.78 21.27 -14.73
N PRO A 95 -15.59 20.19 -14.73
CA PRO A 95 -16.36 19.85 -13.54
C PRO A 95 -15.40 19.93 -12.36
N GLN A 96 -15.74 20.76 -11.37
CA GLN A 96 -14.89 20.96 -10.21
C GLN A 96 -14.62 19.58 -9.64
N GLU A 97 -13.36 19.13 -9.72
CA GLU A 97 -12.96 17.87 -9.11
C GLU A 97 -13.44 17.97 -7.67
N PRO A 98 -14.24 17.01 -7.18
CA PRO A 98 -14.73 17.07 -5.82
C PRO A 98 -13.52 17.38 -4.94
N PRO A 99 -13.62 18.35 -4.01
CA PRO A 99 -12.51 18.66 -3.14
C PRO A 99 -11.96 17.33 -2.61
N PRO A 100 -10.62 17.14 -2.62
CA PRO A 100 -10.02 15.86 -2.27
C PRO A 100 -10.75 15.34 -1.05
N PRO A 101 -11.30 14.10 -1.12
CA PRO A 101 -12.25 13.62 -0.14
C PRO A 101 -11.67 13.93 1.22
N LYS A 102 -12.41 14.71 2.02
CA LYS A 102 -11.96 15.08 3.36
C LYS A 102 -11.46 13.79 4.01
N PRO A 103 -10.24 13.77 4.59
CA PRO A 103 -9.67 12.57 5.18
C PRO A 103 -10.75 11.90 6.00
N THR A 104 -11.10 10.68 5.62
CA THR A 104 -12.15 9.94 6.34
C THR A 104 -11.72 9.85 7.80
N GLU A 105 -12.67 9.84 8.72
CA GLU A 105 -12.37 9.69 10.16
C GLU A 105 -11.42 8.50 10.42
N GLY A 106 -11.58 7.41 9.65
CA GLY A 106 -10.65 6.27 9.64
C GLY A 106 -9.22 6.61 9.21
N SER A 107 -9.02 7.45 8.19
CA SER A 107 -7.69 7.91 7.75
C SER A 107 -7.03 8.79 8.80
N ILE A 108 -7.78 9.69 9.44
CA ILE A 108 -7.28 10.54 10.53
C ILE A 108 -6.88 9.67 11.73
N SER A 109 -7.70 8.69 12.09
CA SER A 109 -7.40 7.76 13.18
C SER A 109 -6.17 6.90 12.88
N ALA A 110 -6.01 6.40 11.65
CA ALA A 110 -4.85 5.59 11.26
C ALA A 110 -3.55 6.41 11.29
N GLU A 111 -3.58 7.64 10.80
CA GLU A 111 -2.42 8.55 10.84
C GLU A 111 -2.02 8.88 12.28
N ALA A 112 -2.99 9.19 13.15
CA ALA A 112 -2.72 9.43 14.57
C ALA A 112 -2.11 8.20 15.26
N HIS A 113 -2.63 7.00 14.96
CA HIS A 113 -2.10 5.74 15.48
C HIS A 113 -0.65 5.50 15.02
N TYR A 114 -0.35 5.72 13.74
CA TYR A 114 1.00 5.54 13.21
C TYR A 114 2.00 6.55 13.77
N LYS A 115 1.57 7.80 14.02
CA LYS A 115 2.40 8.80 14.71
C LYS A 115 2.79 8.36 16.12
N LEU A 116 1.89 7.72 16.87
CA LEU A 116 2.21 7.18 18.19
C LEU A 116 3.26 6.08 18.11
N ILE A 117 3.13 5.14 17.17
CA ILE A 117 4.12 4.07 16.96
C ILE A 117 5.50 4.65 16.63
N LYS A 118 5.55 5.63 15.72
CA LYS A 118 6.80 6.33 15.39
C LYS A 118 7.44 6.98 16.61
N HIS A 119 6.66 7.63 17.46
CA HIS A 119 7.18 8.23 18.70
C HIS A 119 7.67 7.18 19.70
N LEU A 120 7.02 6.02 19.81
CA LEU A 120 7.49 4.92 20.66
C LEU A 120 8.87 4.43 20.20
N PHE A 121 9.05 4.16 18.91
CA PHE A 121 10.35 3.74 18.38
C PHE A 121 11.40 4.84 18.52
N ALA A 122 11.06 6.11 18.27
CA ALA A 122 12.00 7.22 18.47
C ALA A 122 12.39 7.47 19.94
N ALA A 123 11.59 7.02 20.90
CA ALA A 123 11.87 7.12 22.33
C ALA A 123 12.64 5.92 22.90
N THR A 124 12.97 4.93 22.07
CA THR A 124 13.70 3.72 22.47
C THR A 124 14.89 3.52 21.57
N ASP A 125 15.92 2.84 22.07
CA ASP A 125 17.11 2.52 21.29
C ASP A 125 17.27 0.99 21.17
N PRO A 126 17.81 0.49 20.04
CA PRO A 126 18.30 -0.88 19.98
C PRO A 126 19.37 -1.12 21.03
N CYS A 127 19.29 -2.25 21.73
CA CYS A 127 20.25 -2.61 22.77
C CYS A 127 20.76 -4.03 22.61
N GLU A 128 21.85 -4.19 21.84
CA GLU A 128 22.47 -5.49 21.56
C GLU A 128 22.87 -6.24 22.84
N ARG A 129 23.33 -5.52 23.88
CA ARG A 129 23.68 -6.12 25.17
C ARG A 129 22.49 -6.84 25.83
N LEU A 130 21.27 -6.36 25.62
CA LEU A 130 20.06 -6.90 26.25
C LEU A 130 19.35 -7.92 25.37
N THR A 131 19.40 -7.76 24.04
CA THR A 131 18.60 -8.58 23.11
C THR A 131 19.43 -9.50 22.23
N GLY A 132 20.75 -9.31 22.16
CA GLY A 132 21.61 -9.95 21.16
C GLY A 132 21.38 -9.43 19.73
N SER A 133 20.62 -8.36 19.55
CA SER A 133 20.30 -7.76 18.25
C SER A 133 20.58 -6.26 18.22
N HIS A 134 21.20 -5.80 17.14
CA HIS A 134 21.45 -4.38 16.86
C HIS A 134 20.23 -3.65 16.26
N GLU A 135 19.13 -4.37 15.98
CA GLU A 135 17.91 -3.81 15.37
C GLU A 135 16.74 -3.74 16.36
N LEU A 136 16.72 -4.65 17.35
CA LEU A 136 15.59 -4.78 18.27
C LEU A 136 15.62 -3.69 19.34
N HIS A 137 14.67 -2.76 19.23
CA HIS A 137 14.46 -1.69 20.19
C HIS A 137 14.02 -2.24 21.55
N VAL A 138 14.46 -1.60 22.63
CA VAL A 138 14.15 -2.03 23.99
C VAL A 138 13.62 -0.84 24.78
N PHE A 139 12.52 -1.07 25.50
CA PHE A 139 12.12 -0.16 26.55
C PHE A 139 12.75 -0.61 27.86
N ILE A 140 13.49 0.29 28.52
CA ILE A 140 14.12 0.08 29.82
C ILE A 140 13.31 0.85 30.85
N ASN A 141 12.94 0.19 31.96
CA ASN A 141 12.18 0.82 33.02
C ASN A 141 12.99 1.99 33.61
N PRO A 142 12.51 3.24 33.54
CA PRO A 142 13.24 4.40 34.08
C PRO A 142 13.42 4.35 35.60
N LYS A 143 12.66 3.51 36.31
CA LYS A 143 12.80 3.28 37.75
C LYS A 143 13.78 2.15 38.10
N ASN A 144 14.04 1.23 37.18
CA ASN A 144 14.91 0.08 37.39
C ASN A 144 15.59 -0.35 36.09
N ASN A 145 16.87 -0.03 35.93
CA ASN A 145 17.61 -0.30 34.69
C ASN A 145 17.82 -1.80 34.37
N ASN A 146 17.48 -2.71 35.29
CA ASN A 146 17.51 -4.15 35.06
C ASN A 146 16.19 -4.71 34.51
N GLU A 147 15.12 -3.91 34.57
CA GLU A 147 13.80 -4.27 34.07
C GLU A 147 13.63 -3.69 32.67
N TYR A 148 13.42 -4.56 31.68
CA TYR A 148 13.28 -4.15 30.30
C TYR A 148 12.40 -5.12 29.52
N PHE A 149 11.89 -4.67 28.38
CA PHE A 149 11.23 -5.56 27.44
C PHE A 149 11.51 -5.13 26.00
N PRO A 150 11.63 -6.08 25.05
CA PRO A 150 11.79 -5.74 23.65
C PRO A 150 10.53 -5.08 23.09
N LEU A 151 10.70 -3.98 22.38
CA LEU A 151 9.64 -3.27 21.68
C LEU A 151 9.47 -3.84 20.27
N THR A 152 8.63 -4.88 20.17
CA THR A 152 8.20 -5.41 18.87
C THR A 152 7.08 -4.57 18.28
N MET A 153 6.84 -4.69 16.97
CA MET A 153 5.71 -3.99 16.33
C MET A 153 4.35 -4.35 16.96
N ALA A 154 4.16 -5.60 17.37
CA ALA A 154 2.94 -6.03 18.06
C ALA A 154 2.75 -5.32 19.41
N ARG A 155 3.84 -5.13 20.18
CA ARG A 155 3.82 -4.34 21.41
C ARG A 155 3.60 -2.87 21.14
N ALA A 156 4.25 -2.30 20.12
CA ALA A 156 4.08 -0.89 19.75
C ALA A 156 2.62 -0.59 19.33
N ASN A 157 2.00 -1.47 18.55
CA ASN A 157 0.58 -1.36 18.18
C ASN A 157 -0.34 -1.40 19.41
N ALA A 158 -0.16 -2.40 20.28
CA ALA A 158 -0.97 -2.53 21.50
C ALA A 158 -0.78 -1.36 22.47
N TRP A 159 0.43 -0.80 22.54
CA TRP A 159 0.74 0.37 23.35
C TRP A 159 0.10 1.64 22.76
N ALA A 160 0.20 1.84 21.44
CA ALA A 160 -0.47 2.96 20.77
C ALA A 160 -2.00 2.95 20.97
N GLU A 161 -2.63 1.78 20.90
CA GLU A 161 -4.06 1.63 21.26
C GLU A 161 -4.32 1.96 22.73
N ALA A 162 -3.48 1.50 23.65
CA ALA A 162 -3.63 1.77 25.07
C ALA A 162 -3.50 3.28 25.41
N ILE A 163 -2.59 4.01 24.74
CA ILE A 163 -2.48 5.47 24.86
C ILE A 163 -3.77 6.14 24.38
N LYS A 164 -4.33 5.68 23.26
CA LYS A 164 -5.57 6.24 22.72
C LYS A 164 -6.75 6.04 23.67
N ASN A 165 -6.82 4.88 24.32
CA ASN A 165 -7.91 4.55 25.23
C ASN A 165 -7.76 5.19 26.62
N ASN A 166 -6.54 5.28 27.14
CA ASN A 166 -6.25 5.76 28.50
C ASN A 166 -5.04 6.73 28.53
N PRO A 167 -5.13 7.91 27.90
CA PRO A 167 -3.98 8.81 27.71
C PRO A 167 -3.42 9.42 29.00
N ASN A 168 -4.20 9.40 30.10
CA ASN A 168 -3.77 9.90 31.40
C ASN A 168 -2.91 8.91 32.18
N GLU A 169 -3.02 7.61 31.87
CA GLU A 169 -2.33 6.53 32.57
C GLU A 169 -1.20 5.94 31.72
N VAL A 170 -1.41 5.86 30.41
CA VAL A 170 -0.47 5.29 29.46
C VAL A 170 0.07 6.41 28.56
N THR A 171 1.40 6.55 28.53
CA THR A 171 2.10 7.55 27.72
C THR A 171 3.25 6.90 26.96
N ILE A 172 3.97 7.66 26.14
CA ILE A 172 5.17 7.17 25.43
C ILE A 172 6.24 6.65 26.41
N SER A 173 6.28 7.18 27.63
CA SER A 173 7.26 6.79 28.65
C SER A 173 6.68 5.88 29.74
N THR A 174 5.36 5.62 29.72
CA THR A 174 4.67 4.81 30.73
C THR A 174 3.92 3.68 30.04
N PRO A 175 4.42 2.42 30.13
CA PRO A 175 3.80 1.29 29.45
C PRO A 175 2.43 0.93 30.06
N PRO A 176 1.56 0.25 29.28
CA PRO A 176 0.29 -0.24 29.79
C PRO A 176 0.48 -1.28 30.88
N ASP A 177 -0.38 -1.26 31.90
CA ASP A 177 -0.42 -2.32 32.93
C ASP A 177 -1.13 -3.58 32.37
N SER A 178 -0.40 -4.36 31.59
CA SER A 178 -0.88 -5.58 30.96
C SER A 178 0.23 -6.64 30.95
N PRO A 179 -0.10 -7.95 31.01
CA PRO A 179 0.89 -9.03 30.94
C PRO A 179 1.86 -8.92 29.76
N MET A 180 1.44 -8.29 28.66
CA MET A 180 2.28 -8.07 27.49
C MET A 180 3.48 -7.12 27.72
N PHE A 181 3.40 -6.23 28.72
CA PHE A 181 4.38 -5.19 29.00
C PHE A 181 5.05 -5.35 30.37
N ARG A 182 4.94 -6.54 30.98
CA ARG A 182 5.69 -6.87 32.18
C ARG A 182 7.18 -7.04 31.86
N PHE A 183 8.01 -6.61 32.80
CA PHE A 183 9.45 -6.77 32.80
C PHE A 183 9.88 -8.19 33.20
#